data_AF-A0A150FTT4-F1
#
_entry.id   AF-A0A150FTT4-F1
#
_cell.length_a   1.000
_cell.length_b   1.000
_cell.length_c   1.000
_cell.angle_alpha   90.00
_cell.angle_beta   90.00
_cell.angle_gamma   90.00
#
_symmetry.space_group_name_H-M   'P 1'
#
loop_
_entity.id
_entity.type
_entity.pdbx_description
1 polymer ?
#
loop_
_entity_poly.entity_id
_entity_poly.type
_entity_poly.pdbx_seq_one_letter_code
_entity_poly.pdbx_strand_id
1 'polypeptide(L)'
;MSEASARMHLRDYVADHDINVAIKMMVHSFIGSQKFTVQQTLERKFARYLTLPADYHALLISLLRGALRAAQREAAAGGATRDAQVKISGRVLEDKAREHEIADLSSLYSSAMFRSCGFAYDRANNVITYTST
;
A
#
# COMPACT_ATOMS: atom_id res chain seq x y z
N MET A 1 15.63 -2.93 -20.84
CA MET A 1 15.17 -3.32 -19.49
C MET A 1 13.70 -3.75 -19.48
N SER A 2 12.79 -3.00 -20.12
CA SER A 2 11.37 -3.40 -20.22
C SER A 2 11.19 -4.71 -21.00
N GLU A 3 11.87 -4.84 -22.14
CA GLU A 3 11.86 -6.08 -22.92
C GLU A 3 12.45 -7.27 -22.16
N ALA A 4 13.50 -7.04 -21.36
CA ALA A 4 14.06 -8.09 -20.51
C ALA A 4 13.05 -8.57 -19.45
N SER A 5 12.28 -7.64 -18.86
CA SER A 5 11.21 -7.98 -17.92
C SER A 5 10.06 -8.73 -18.60
N ALA A 6 9.68 -8.37 -19.83
CA ALA A 6 8.68 -9.11 -20.61
C ALA A 6 9.15 -10.53 -20.95
N ARG A 7 10.40 -10.68 -21.41
CA ARG A 7 11.01 -11.98 -21.73
C ARG A 7 11.17 -12.87 -20.50
N MET A 8 11.46 -12.32 -19.32
CA MET A 8 11.46 -13.08 -18.05
C MET A 8 10.08 -13.69 -17.74
N HIS A 9 9.01 -13.04 -18.18
CA HIS A 9 7.64 -13.55 -18.08
C HIS A 9 7.20 -14.32 -19.32
N LEU A 10 8.13 -14.69 -20.21
CA LEU A 10 7.86 -15.42 -21.47
C LEU A 10 6.85 -14.71 -22.39
N ARG A 11 6.79 -13.36 -22.32
CA ARG A 11 5.94 -12.53 -23.17
C ARG A 11 6.76 -11.90 -24.29
N ASP A 12 6.21 -11.93 -25.51
CA ASP A 12 6.82 -11.28 -26.69
C ASP A 12 6.39 -9.81 -26.83
N TYR A 13 5.47 -9.34 -25.99
CA TYR A 13 5.02 -7.95 -25.96
C TYR A 13 5.36 -7.31 -24.61
N VAL A 14 5.65 -6.01 -24.65
CA VAL A 14 5.93 -5.21 -23.46
C VAL A 14 4.61 -4.68 -22.90
N ALA A 15 4.32 -4.98 -21.64
CA ALA A 15 3.18 -4.41 -20.93
C ALA A 15 3.59 -3.18 -20.10
N ASP A 16 2.63 -2.36 -19.68
CA ASP A 16 2.88 -1.17 -18.84
C ASP A 16 3.64 -1.51 -17.55
N HIS A 17 3.37 -2.68 -16.96
CA HIS A 17 4.13 -3.20 -15.83
C HIS A 17 5.63 -3.28 -16.12
N ASP A 18 6.01 -3.80 -17.29
CA ASP A 18 7.41 -4.03 -17.65
C ASP A 18 8.14 -2.69 -17.90
N ILE A 19 7.40 -1.68 -18.36
CA ILE A 19 7.87 -0.30 -18.46
C ILE A 19 8.12 0.30 -17.08
N ASN A 20 7.17 0.14 -16.15
CA ASN A 20 7.31 0.62 -14.77
C ASN A 20 8.53 0.01 -14.07
N VAL A 21 8.76 -1.30 -14.27
CA VAL A 21 9.96 -1.99 -13.76
C VAL A 21 11.24 -1.37 -14.35
N ALA A 22 11.25 -1.10 -15.65
CA ALA A 22 12.41 -0.48 -16.30
C ALA A 22 12.69 0.94 -15.79
N ILE A 23 11.66 1.76 -15.62
CA ILE A 23 11.77 3.12 -15.05
C ILE A 23 12.37 3.05 -13.64
N LYS A 24 11.84 2.16 -12.80
CA LYS A 24 12.35 1.94 -11.44
C LYS A 24 13.84 1.58 -11.44
N MET A 25 14.26 0.62 -12.27
CA MET A 25 15.67 0.22 -12.34
C MET A 25 16.58 1.37 -12.81
N MET A 26 16.14 2.15 -13.80
CA MET A 26 16.91 3.31 -14.29
C MET A 26 17.05 4.39 -13.22
N VAL A 27 15.95 4.73 -12.53
CA VAL A 27 15.96 5.73 -11.44
C VAL A 27 16.85 5.25 -10.29
N HIS A 28 16.73 3.98 -9.89
CA HIS A 28 17.55 3.40 -8.84
C HIS A 28 19.05 3.44 -9.18
N SER A 29 19.42 3.08 -10.41
CA SER A 29 20.81 3.15 -10.88
C SER A 29 21.32 4.59 -10.91
N PHE A 30 20.49 5.54 -11.36
CA PHE A 30 20.87 6.95 -11.43
C PHE A 30 21.07 7.57 -10.06
N ILE A 31 20.20 7.25 -9.09
CA ILE A 31 20.35 7.69 -7.70
C ILE A 31 21.60 7.06 -7.11
N GLY A 32 21.82 5.76 -7.31
CA GLY A 32 23.00 5.05 -6.81
C GLY A 32 24.35 5.67 -7.22
N SER A 33 24.41 6.39 -8.34
CA SER A 33 25.63 7.06 -8.80
C SER A 33 25.84 8.49 -8.26
N GLN A 34 24.89 9.06 -7.51
CA GLN A 34 25.00 10.42 -6.98
C GLN A 34 25.72 10.48 -5.63
N LYS A 35 26.16 11.69 -5.23
CA LYS A 35 26.68 11.94 -3.86
C LYS A 35 25.56 11.77 -2.83
N PHE A 36 25.88 11.25 -1.65
CA PHE A 36 24.93 10.90 -0.58
C PHE A 36 23.84 11.96 -0.30
N THR A 37 24.21 13.24 -0.19
CA THR A 37 23.25 14.33 0.05
C THR A 37 22.26 14.52 -1.10
N VAL A 38 22.73 14.35 -2.33
CA VAL A 38 21.92 14.39 -3.55
C VAL A 38 21.08 13.13 -3.67
N GLN A 39 21.62 11.96 -3.31
CA GLN A 39 20.88 10.70 -3.27
C GLN A 39 19.63 10.83 -2.40
N GLN A 40 19.79 11.25 -1.15
CA GLN A 40 18.67 11.41 -0.22
C GLN A 40 17.62 12.40 -0.74
N THR A 41 18.05 13.44 -1.45
CA THR A 41 17.14 14.42 -2.07
C THR A 41 16.38 13.80 -3.26
N LEU A 42 17.07 13.04 -4.11
CA LEU A 42 16.47 12.40 -5.28
C LEU A 42 15.57 11.22 -4.90
N GLU A 43 15.93 10.45 -3.86
CA GLU A 43 15.09 9.37 -3.32
C GLU A 43 13.72 9.91 -2.89
N ARG A 44 13.68 11.03 -2.17
CA ARG A 44 12.43 11.70 -1.81
C ARG A 44 11.67 12.19 -3.03
N LYS A 45 12.35 12.84 -3.98
CA LYS A 45 11.71 13.37 -5.19
C LYS A 45 11.14 12.30 -6.12
N PHE A 46 11.79 11.13 -6.17
CA PHE A 46 11.42 10.01 -7.04
C PHE A 46 10.82 8.83 -6.28
N ALA A 47 10.39 9.02 -5.03
CA ALA A 47 9.85 7.96 -4.17
C ALA A 47 8.75 7.15 -4.88
N ARG A 48 7.86 7.83 -5.61
CA ARG A 48 6.78 7.24 -6.42
C ARG A 48 7.25 6.21 -7.45
N TYR A 49 8.48 6.31 -7.96
CA TYR A 49 9.02 5.41 -9.00
C TYR A 49 9.91 4.32 -8.42
N LEU A 50 10.32 4.42 -7.15
CA LEU A 50 11.24 3.46 -6.51
C LEU A 50 10.51 2.34 -5.78
N THR A 51 9.29 2.56 -5.32
CA THR A 51 8.56 1.62 -4.48
C THR A 51 7.65 0.69 -5.28
N LEU A 52 7.57 -0.57 -4.85
CA LEU A 52 6.75 -1.60 -5.51
C LEU A 52 5.33 -1.58 -4.92
N PRO A 53 4.26 -1.74 -5.73
CA PRO A 53 2.89 -1.78 -5.21
C PRO A 53 2.65 -2.85 -4.14
N ALA A 54 3.33 -4.00 -4.23
CA ALA A 54 3.20 -5.11 -3.30
C ALA A 54 3.67 -4.78 -1.87
N ASP A 55 4.74 -4.00 -1.73
CA ASP A 55 5.31 -3.63 -0.42
C ASP A 55 4.36 -2.68 0.33
N TYR A 56 3.65 -1.82 -0.41
CA TYR A 56 2.64 -0.93 0.15
C TYR A 56 1.42 -1.67 0.67
N HIS A 57 0.98 -2.73 -0.01
CA HIS A 57 -0.15 -3.52 0.46
C HIS A 57 0.12 -4.14 1.83
N ALA A 58 1.31 -4.72 2.03
CA ALA A 58 1.71 -5.28 3.31
C ALA A 58 1.81 -4.21 4.41
N LEU A 59 2.42 -3.06 4.10
CA LEU A 59 2.54 -1.92 5.04
C LEU A 59 1.15 -1.41 5.47
N LEU A 60 0.27 -1.12 4.50
CA LEU A 60 -1.08 -0.62 4.77
C LEU A 60 -1.90 -1.60 5.60
N ILE A 61 -1.81 -2.91 5.33
CA ILE A 61 -2.49 -3.93 6.13
C ILE A 61 -1.97 -3.96 7.57
N SER A 62 -0.66 -3.83 7.77
CA SER A 62 -0.07 -3.79 9.12
C SER A 62 -0.53 -2.56 9.92
N LEU A 63 -0.60 -1.39 9.27
CA LEU A 63 -1.11 -0.15 9.86
C LEU A 63 -2.59 -0.27 10.22
N LEU A 64 -3.38 -0.92 9.35
CA LEU A 64 -4.81 -1.12 9.55
C LEU A 64 -5.07 -2.14 10.68
N ARG A 65 -4.29 -3.21 10.77
CA ARG A 65 -4.29 -4.13 11.93
C ARG A 65 -3.93 -3.42 13.23
N GLY A 66 -2.96 -2.49 13.19
CA GLY A 66 -2.62 -1.65 14.34
C GLY A 66 -3.79 -0.77 14.79
N ALA A 67 -4.46 -0.11 13.83
CA ALA A 67 -5.65 0.72 14.09
C ALA A 67 -6.83 -0.10 14.63
N LEU A 68 -7.06 -1.30 14.08
CA LEU A 68 -8.09 -2.23 14.55
C LEU A 68 -7.85 -2.63 16.02
N ARG A 69 -6.62 -2.96 16.39
CA ARG A 69 -6.27 -3.31 17.78
C ARG A 69 -6.48 -2.14 18.74
N ALA A 70 -6.20 -0.92 18.31
CA ALA A 70 -6.45 0.28 19.11
C ALA A 70 -7.96 0.48 19.35
N ALA A 71 -8.77 0.42 18.27
CA ALA A 71 -10.22 0.54 18.35
C ALA A 71 -10.87 -0.58 19.19
N GLN A 72 -10.36 -1.82 19.10
CA GLN A 72 -10.84 -2.94 19.92
C GLN A 72 -10.53 -2.76 21.41
N ARG A 73 -9.38 -2.16 21.77
CA ARG A 73 -9.04 -1.88 23.17
C ARG A 73 -9.96 -0.81 23.76
N GLU A 74 -10.26 0.24 23.00
CA GLU A 74 -11.22 1.27 23.41
C GLU A 74 -12.63 0.70 23.57
N ALA A 75 -13.07 -0.15 22.62
CA ALA A 75 -14.36 -0.81 22.69
C ALA A 75 -14.47 -1.78 23.90
N ALA A 76 -13.38 -2.50 24.22
CA ALA A 76 -13.32 -3.38 25.38
C ALA A 76 -13.32 -2.60 26.71
N ALA A 77 -12.68 -1.42 26.75
CA ALA A 77 -12.76 -0.52 27.91
C ALA A 77 -14.15 0.10 28.08
N GLY A 78 -14.90 0.29 26.98
CA GLY A 78 -16.27 0.82 26.97
C GLY A 78 -17.38 -0.22 27.17
N GLY A 79 -17.06 -1.50 27.39
CA GLY A 79 -18.05 -2.55 27.67
C GLY A 79 -18.81 -3.09 26.45
N ALA A 80 -18.33 -2.86 25.23
CA ALA A 80 -18.99 -3.33 24.01
C ALA A 80 -18.78 -4.85 23.76
N THR A 81 -19.83 -5.51 23.27
CA THR A 81 -19.90 -6.94 22.95
C THR A 81 -18.81 -7.37 21.96
N ARG A 82 -18.18 -8.52 22.22
CA ARG A 82 -17.05 -9.09 21.45
C ARG A 82 -17.30 -9.33 19.95
N ASP A 83 -18.56 -9.31 19.50
CA ASP A 83 -18.98 -9.65 18.13
C ASP A 83 -19.31 -8.42 17.25
N ALA A 84 -19.02 -7.20 17.71
CA ALA A 84 -19.32 -6.00 16.94
C ALA A 84 -18.36 -5.83 15.76
N GLN A 85 -18.91 -5.80 14.53
CA GLN A 85 -18.23 -5.28 13.34
C GLN A 85 -17.50 -3.98 13.68
N VAL A 86 -16.17 -4.01 13.67
CA VAL A 86 -15.39 -2.80 13.96
C VAL A 86 -15.39 -1.95 12.70
N LYS A 87 -15.99 -0.76 12.81
CA LYS A 87 -16.02 0.25 11.76
C LYS A 87 -14.82 1.17 11.95
N ILE A 88 -13.88 1.13 11.01
CA ILE A 88 -12.73 2.04 10.97
C ILE A 88 -12.98 3.05 9.86
N SER A 89 -12.88 4.35 10.17
CA SER A 89 -12.98 5.40 9.15
C SER A 89 -11.83 5.30 8.15
N GLY A 90 -12.15 5.26 6.85
CA GLY A 90 -11.15 5.19 5.77
C GLY A 90 -10.18 6.37 5.76
N ARG A 91 -10.60 7.52 6.31
CA ARG A 91 -9.75 8.71 6.52
C ARG A 91 -8.46 8.42 7.30
N VAL A 92 -8.51 7.55 8.31
CA VAL A 92 -7.32 7.18 9.11
C VAL A 92 -6.29 6.46 8.25
N LEU A 93 -6.75 5.63 7.31
CA LEU A 93 -5.87 4.96 6.37
C LEU A 93 -5.34 5.94 5.32
N GLU A 94 -6.18 6.86 4.83
CA GLU A 94 -5.77 7.91 3.89
C GLU A 94 -4.71 8.85 4.46
N ASP A 95 -4.85 9.28 5.71
CA ASP A 95 -3.87 10.16 6.36
C ASP A 95 -2.54 9.42 6.59
N LYS A 96 -2.58 8.18 7.08
CA LYS A 96 -1.37 7.34 7.22
C LYS A 96 -0.74 7.00 5.88
N ALA A 97 -1.54 6.81 4.84
CA ALA A 97 -1.05 6.60 3.48
C ALA A 97 -0.36 7.86 2.95
N ARG A 98 -0.90 9.05 3.25
CA ARG A 98 -0.31 10.34 2.88
C ARG A 98 1.02 10.59 3.58
N GLU A 99 1.16 10.20 4.86
CA GLU A 99 2.44 10.25 5.60
C GLU A 99 3.52 9.39 4.94
N HIS A 100 3.13 8.31 4.28
CA HIS A 100 4.02 7.42 3.54
C HIS A 100 4.09 7.72 2.03
N GLU A 101 3.58 8.89 1.61
CA GLU A 101 3.55 9.34 0.20
C GLU A 101 2.87 8.34 -0.76
N ILE A 102 1.92 7.55 -0.26
CA ILE A 102 1.19 6.55 -1.03
C ILE A 102 0.05 7.25 -1.78
N ALA A 103 0.18 7.35 -3.10
CA ALA A 103 -0.78 8.05 -3.94
C ALA A 103 -2.02 7.22 -4.34
N ASP A 104 -1.94 5.88 -4.31
CA ASP A 104 -3.03 5.02 -4.78
C ASP A 104 -3.46 3.96 -3.75
N LEU A 105 -4.60 4.22 -3.13
CA LEU A 105 -5.29 3.29 -2.21
C LEU A 105 -6.27 2.37 -2.96
N SER A 106 -6.61 2.70 -4.21
CA SER A 106 -7.58 1.96 -5.02
C SER A 106 -7.10 0.52 -5.27
N SER A 107 -5.80 0.36 -5.56
CA SER A 107 -5.16 -0.95 -5.71
C SER A 107 -5.30 -1.81 -4.44
N LEU A 108 -5.23 -1.20 -3.25
CA LEU A 108 -5.37 -1.92 -1.98
C LEU A 108 -6.78 -2.46 -1.80
N TYR A 109 -7.80 -1.62 -2.04
CA TYR A 109 -9.19 -2.02 -1.86
C TYR A 109 -9.60 -3.17 -2.79
N SER A 110 -9.00 -3.26 -3.99
CA SER A 110 -9.20 -4.38 -4.91
C SER A 110 -8.36 -5.63 -4.59
N SER A 111 -7.31 -5.49 -3.77
CA SER A 111 -6.32 -6.54 -3.53
C SER A 111 -6.93 -7.75 -2.81
N ALA A 112 -6.50 -8.94 -3.22
CA ALA A 112 -6.84 -10.19 -2.55
C ALA A 112 -6.34 -10.22 -1.09
N MET A 113 -5.27 -9.49 -0.78
CA MET A 113 -4.72 -9.40 0.59
C MET A 113 -5.65 -8.65 1.56
N PHE A 114 -6.41 -7.67 1.04
CA PHE A 114 -7.38 -6.93 1.83
C PHE A 114 -8.59 -7.80 2.17
N ARG A 115 -9.09 -8.55 1.18
CA ARG A 115 -10.19 -9.50 1.34
C ARG A 115 -9.81 -10.71 2.19
N SER A 116 -8.62 -11.27 2.04
CA SER A 116 -8.15 -12.41 2.84
C SER A 116 -7.96 -12.08 4.32
N CYS A 117 -7.74 -10.80 4.64
CA CYS A 117 -7.68 -10.32 6.02
C CYS A 117 -9.06 -10.02 6.64
N GLY A 118 -10.18 -10.28 5.94
CA GLY A 118 -11.52 -10.04 6.46
C GLY A 118 -11.94 -8.56 6.49
N PHE A 119 -11.25 -7.71 5.72
CA PHE A 119 -11.62 -6.31 5.56
C PHE A 119 -12.53 -6.13 4.33
N ALA A 120 -13.60 -5.36 4.51
CA ALA A 120 -14.44 -4.87 3.44
C ALA A 120 -14.42 -3.33 3.45
N TYR A 121 -14.34 -2.73 2.27
CA TYR A 121 -14.35 -1.28 2.11
C TYR A 121 -15.66 -0.84 1.49
N ASP A 122 -16.38 0.03 2.20
CA ASP A 122 -17.56 0.70 1.67
C ASP A 122 -17.17 2.08 1.14
N ARG A 123 -17.16 2.21 -0.19
CA ARG A 123 -16.80 3.43 -0.91
C ARG A 123 -17.83 4.55 -0.71
N ALA A 124 -19.09 4.23 -0.40
CA ALA A 124 -20.15 5.23 -0.24
C ALA A 124 -20.05 5.95 1.12
N ASN A 125 -19.66 5.23 2.16
CA ASN A 125 -19.55 5.77 3.51
C ASN A 125 -18.09 6.09 3.93
N ASN A 126 -17.11 5.72 3.10
CA ASN A 126 -15.67 5.76 3.41
C ASN A 126 -15.34 5.08 4.74
N VAL A 127 -15.92 3.88 4.94
CA VAL A 127 -15.74 3.06 6.15
C VAL A 127 -15.16 1.71 5.76
N ILE A 128 -14.16 1.26 6.50
CA ILE A 128 -13.61 -0.08 6.43
C ILE A 128 -14.28 -0.89 7.54
N THR A 129 -15.04 -1.90 7.15
CA THR A 129 -15.64 -2.85 8.08
C THR A 129 -14.72 -4.06 8.22
N TYR A 130 -14.45 -4.44 9.46
CA TYR A 130 -13.80 -5.70 9.78
C TYR A 130 -14.84 -6.68 10.32
N THR A 131 -15.03 -7.79 9.62
CA THR A 131 -15.81 -8.93 10.11
C THR A 131 -14.83 -9.93 10.71
N SER A 132 -14.81 -10.02 12.05
CA SER A 132 -14.12 -11.13 12.71
C SER A 132 -14.89 -12.40 12.36
N THR A 133 -14.31 -13.24 11.52
CA THR A 133 -14.78 -14.61 11.32
C THR A 133 -13.98 -15.52 12.25
#